data_AF-A0A8C6VKF6-F1
#
_entry.id   AF-A0A8C6VKF6-F1
#
_cell.length_a   1.000
_cell.length_b   1.000
_cell.length_c   1.000
_cell.angle_alpha   90.00
_cell.angle_beta   90.00
_cell.angle_gamma   90.00
#
_symmetry.space_group_name_H-M   'P 1'
#
loop_
_entity.id
_entity.type
_entity.pdbx_description
1 polymer ?
#
loop_
_entity_poly.entity_id
_entity_poly.type
_entity_poly.pdbx_seq_one_letter_code
_entity_poly.pdbx_strand_id
1 'polypeptide(L)'
;MVDWRKARETFDAEAVSIMRFRAKIIDVGCLNHFSRVINTIAKLAKTCILRLTSDKLYFILSDKVANGGVSMWCELNQMNFFDEFQMEGVSAENNEIYLELAPENLSRAFKTAQNAKTVKIKLTNKQCPCLTVAMELPSLSTSSRIVTHDIPVVVIPRKLWNDFREPTVPNFDTAPRMWNLCAASL
;
A
#
# COMPACT_ATOMS: atom_id res chain seq x y z
N MET A 1 19.34 11.00 26.41
CA MET A 1 19.09 10.07 25.29
C MET A 1 17.62 10.19 24.96
N VAL A 2 17.25 10.99 23.95
CA VAL A 2 15.84 11.21 23.59
C VAL A 2 15.29 9.87 23.11
N ASP A 3 14.21 9.42 23.75
CA ASP A 3 13.58 8.13 23.45
C ASP A 3 12.83 8.25 22.12
N TRP A 4 13.60 8.14 21.02
CA TRP A 4 13.14 8.28 19.65
C TRP A 4 12.06 7.25 19.28
N ARG A 5 12.00 6.11 19.99
CA ARG A 5 10.93 5.11 19.85
C ARG A 5 9.63 5.67 20.38
N LYS A 6 9.67 6.23 21.59
CA LYS A 6 8.50 6.82 22.24
C LYS A 6 7.98 8.04 21.48
N ALA A 7 8.88 8.88 20.94
CA ALA A 7 8.52 10.02 20.08
C ALA A 7 7.92 9.59 18.73
N ARG A 8 8.39 8.46 18.16
CA ARG A 8 7.85 7.87 16.94
C ARG A 8 6.48 7.24 17.17
N GLU A 9 6.31 6.50 18.27
CA GLU A 9 5.02 5.94 18.69
C GLU A 9 3.97 7.03 18.95
N THR A 10 4.35 8.16 19.55
CA THR A 10 3.42 9.30 19.74
C THR A 10 3.04 9.95 18.43
N PHE A 11 4.01 10.19 17.52
CA PHE A 11 3.73 10.71 16.19
C PHE A 11 2.81 9.78 15.38
N ASP A 12 3.12 8.48 15.38
CA ASP A 12 2.36 7.45 14.68
C ASP A 12 0.91 7.39 15.21
N ALA A 13 0.72 7.45 16.54
CA ALA A 13 -0.61 7.41 17.14
C ALA A 13 -1.45 8.67 16.83
N GLU A 14 -0.84 9.85 16.88
CA GLU A 14 -1.50 11.12 16.54
C GLU A 14 -1.84 11.19 15.05
N ALA A 15 -0.91 10.78 14.19
CA ALA A 15 -1.11 10.79 12.74
C ALA A 15 -2.23 9.84 12.31
N VAL A 16 -2.31 8.61 12.85
CA VAL A 16 -3.41 7.68 12.52
C VAL A 16 -4.74 8.11 13.15
N SER A 17 -4.74 8.92 14.21
CA SER A 17 -5.97 9.50 14.76
C SER A 17 -6.61 10.51 13.78
N ILE A 18 -5.78 11.23 13.02
CA ILE A 18 -6.21 12.23 12.04
C ILE A 18 -6.45 11.59 10.67
N MET A 19 -5.53 10.74 10.21
CA MET A 19 -5.59 10.08 8.91
C MET A 19 -6.59 8.93 8.89
N ARG A 20 -7.38 8.83 7.83
CA ARG A 20 -8.36 7.75 7.66
C ARG A 20 -8.18 7.13 6.30
N PHE A 21 -8.18 5.81 6.24
CA PHE A 21 -8.17 5.09 4.97
C PHE A 21 -9.12 3.90 5.05
N ARG A 22 -9.97 3.75 4.04
CA ARG A 22 -10.85 2.60 3.84
C ARG A 22 -10.97 2.33 2.35
N ALA A 23 -10.72 1.10 1.96
CA ALA A 23 -11.01 0.61 0.62
C ALA A 23 -11.74 -0.72 0.67
N LYS A 24 -12.50 -1.03 -0.39
CA LYS A 24 -13.26 -2.27 -0.54
C LYS A 24 -13.13 -2.80 -1.96
N ILE A 25 -12.92 -4.09 -2.07
CA ILE A 25 -12.88 -4.84 -3.33
C ILE A 25 -13.94 -5.94 -3.23
N ILE A 26 -14.82 -6.02 -4.22
CA ILE A 26 -15.87 -7.03 -4.34
C ILE A 26 -15.56 -7.94 -5.53
N ASP A 27 -15.11 -7.36 -6.65
CA ASP A 27 -14.81 -8.13 -7.86
C ASP A 27 -13.60 -9.07 -7.68
N VAL A 28 -13.81 -10.35 -8.00
CA VAL A 28 -12.80 -11.40 -7.86
C VAL A 28 -11.66 -11.23 -8.88
N GLY A 29 -11.96 -10.68 -10.06
CA GLY A 29 -10.95 -10.33 -11.07
C GLY A 29 -10.01 -9.24 -10.57
N CYS A 30 -10.55 -8.13 -10.08
CA CYS A 30 -9.83 -7.03 -9.45
C CYS A 30 -9.00 -7.51 -8.25
N LEU A 31 -9.57 -8.37 -7.40
CA LEU A 31 -8.87 -8.93 -6.25
C LEU A 31 -7.66 -9.79 -6.65
N ASN A 32 -7.85 -10.66 -7.63
CA ASN A 32 -6.76 -11.50 -8.14
C ASN A 32 -5.68 -10.66 -8.82
N HIS A 33 -6.07 -9.62 -9.55
CA HIS A 33 -5.14 -8.70 -10.17
C HIS A 33 -4.32 -7.94 -9.09
N PHE A 34 -4.99 -7.33 -8.12
CA PHE A 34 -4.32 -6.64 -7.02
C PHE A 34 -3.38 -7.56 -6.23
N SER A 35 -3.79 -8.81 -5.97
CA SER A 35 -2.96 -9.83 -5.33
C SER A 35 -1.71 -10.15 -6.15
N ARG A 36 -1.80 -10.24 -7.48
CA ARG A 36 -0.63 -10.44 -8.37
C ARG A 36 0.35 -9.28 -8.29
N VAL A 37 -0.15 -8.04 -8.33
CA VAL A 37 0.68 -6.83 -8.17
C VAL A 37 1.46 -6.90 -6.86
N ILE A 38 0.77 -7.12 -5.73
CA ILE A 38 1.40 -7.23 -4.41
C ILE A 38 2.42 -8.37 -4.36
N ASN A 39 2.11 -9.53 -4.94
CA ASN A 39 3.02 -10.68 -4.98
C ASN A 39 4.30 -10.37 -5.77
N THR A 40 4.21 -9.59 -6.84
CA THR A 40 5.38 -9.12 -7.59
C THR A 40 6.21 -8.17 -6.74
N ILE A 41 5.59 -7.17 -6.11
CA ILE A 41 6.27 -6.21 -5.22
C ILE A 41 6.97 -6.93 -4.06
N ALA A 42 6.32 -7.92 -3.45
CA ALA A 42 6.86 -8.71 -2.35
C ALA A 42 8.12 -9.51 -2.71
N LYS A 43 8.30 -9.85 -3.99
CA LYS A 43 9.51 -10.53 -4.50
C LYS A 43 10.66 -9.56 -4.76
N LEU A 44 10.35 -8.28 -4.97
CA LEU A 44 11.33 -7.27 -5.36
C LEU A 44 11.97 -6.58 -4.15
N ALA A 45 11.24 -6.41 -3.05
CA ALA A 45 11.74 -5.73 -1.87
C ALA A 45 11.19 -6.28 -0.56
N LYS A 46 11.98 -6.16 0.50
CA LYS A 46 11.57 -6.51 1.87
C LYS A 46 10.68 -5.44 2.50
N THR A 47 10.84 -4.19 2.08
CA THR A 47 10.06 -3.03 2.54
C THR A 47 9.63 -2.21 1.33
N CYS A 48 8.44 -1.61 1.40
CA CYS A 48 7.92 -0.71 0.38
C CYS A 48 7.24 0.49 1.04
N ILE A 49 7.20 1.60 0.29
CA ILE A 49 6.40 2.76 0.65
C ILE A 49 5.11 2.70 -0.16
N LEU A 50 4.00 2.63 0.54
CA LEU A 50 2.65 2.77 0.00
C LEU A 50 2.22 4.22 0.16
N ARG A 51 2.11 4.95 -0.95
CA ARG A 51 1.51 6.28 -1.01
C ARG A 51 0.07 6.17 -1.49
N LEU A 52 -0.85 6.70 -0.70
CA LEU A 52 -2.28 6.74 -0.97
C LEU A 52 -2.68 8.18 -1.28
N THR A 53 -3.41 8.36 -2.37
CA THR A 53 -4.02 9.61 -2.79
C THR A 53 -5.52 9.37 -3.04
N SER A 54 -6.31 10.41 -3.30
CA SER A 54 -7.75 10.28 -3.60
C SER A 54 -8.05 9.36 -4.78
N ASP A 55 -7.18 9.36 -5.79
CA ASP A 55 -7.46 8.74 -7.09
C ASP A 55 -6.53 7.55 -7.39
N LYS A 56 -5.40 7.46 -6.69
CA LYS A 56 -4.33 6.52 -7.03
C LYS A 56 -3.62 5.99 -5.80
N LEU A 57 -3.09 4.78 -5.95
CA LEU A 57 -2.18 4.15 -5.01
C LEU A 57 -0.83 3.98 -5.69
N TYR A 58 0.23 4.21 -4.93
CA TYR A 58 1.59 4.13 -5.40
C TYR A 58 2.38 3.18 -4.51
N PHE A 59 3.01 2.18 -5.11
CA PHE A 59 4.02 1.37 -4.45
C PHE A 59 5.40 1.81 -4.93
N ILE A 60 6.16 2.37 -3.99
CA ILE A 60 7.47 2.93 -4.22
C ILE A 60 8.48 2.02 -3.54
N LEU A 61 9.39 1.46 -4.35
CA LEU A 61 10.55 0.73 -3.89
C LEU A 61 11.77 1.59 -4.12
N SER A 62 12.54 1.82 -3.06
CA SER A 62 13.79 2.57 -3.12
C SER A 62 14.86 1.81 -2.36
N ASP A 63 15.45 0.80 -3.00
CA ASP A 63 16.57 0.09 -2.41
C ASP A 63 17.84 0.92 -2.61
N LYS A 64 18.28 1.61 -1.55
CA LYS A 64 19.51 2.41 -1.56
C LYS A 64 20.73 1.53 -1.29
N VAL A 65 20.93 0.46 -2.06
CA VAL A 65 22.20 -0.28 -2.03
C VAL A 65 23.20 0.48 -2.89
N ALA A 66 24.39 0.73 -2.35
CA ALA A 66 25.45 1.56 -2.92
C ALA A 66 25.86 1.18 -4.38
N ASN A 67 25.50 -0.01 -4.87
CA ASN A 67 25.90 -0.52 -6.18
C ASN A 67 24.71 -1.07 -7.01
N GLY A 68 23.65 -0.27 -7.23
CA GLY A 68 22.61 -0.59 -8.22
C GLY A 68 21.35 -1.26 -7.67
N GLY A 69 20.81 -0.74 -6.57
CA GLY A 69 19.50 -1.16 -6.09
C GLY A 69 18.38 -0.88 -7.10
N VAL A 70 17.36 -1.73 -7.11
CA VAL A 70 16.19 -1.59 -7.97
C VAL A 70 15.30 -0.48 -7.41
N SER A 71 15.08 0.57 -8.21
CA SER A 71 14.01 1.54 -7.95
C SER A 71 12.80 1.15 -8.79
N MET A 72 11.63 1.06 -8.15
CA MET A 72 10.38 0.75 -8.83
C MET A 72 9.31 1.72 -8.36
N TRP A 73 8.57 2.23 -9.33
CA TRP A 73 7.38 3.04 -9.11
C TRP A 73 6.19 2.33 -9.76
N CYS A 74 5.29 1.81 -8.95
CA CYS A 74 4.07 1.15 -9.42
C CYS A 74 2.87 2.02 -9.08
N GLU A 75 2.21 2.54 -10.11
CA GLU A 75 0.97 3.32 -9.98
C GLU A 75 -0.24 2.41 -10.23
N LEU A 76 -1.25 2.49 -9.38
CA LEU A 76 -2.53 1.81 -9.53
C LEU A 76 -3.66 2.83 -9.42
N ASN A 77 -4.54 2.86 -10.42
CA ASN A 77 -5.75 3.68 -10.37
C ASN A 77 -6.80 3.01 -9.48
N GLN A 78 -7.31 3.72 -8.48
CA GLN A 78 -8.28 3.14 -7.54
C GLN A 78 -9.56 2.65 -8.22
N MET A 79 -10.01 3.33 -9.29
CA MET A 79 -11.21 2.96 -10.04
C MET A 79 -11.12 1.59 -10.73
N ASN A 80 -9.90 1.08 -10.96
CA ASN A 80 -9.71 -0.22 -11.61
C ASN A 80 -9.82 -1.40 -10.64
N PHE A 81 -9.78 -1.14 -9.32
CA PHE A 81 -9.66 -2.20 -8.31
C PHE A 81 -10.70 -2.12 -7.20
N PHE A 82 -11.10 -0.91 -6.79
CA PHE A 82 -11.87 -0.70 -5.57
C PHE A 82 -13.28 -0.22 -5.89
N ASP A 83 -14.28 -0.90 -5.34
CA ASP A 83 -15.69 -0.50 -5.39
C ASP A 83 -15.98 0.66 -4.43
N GLU A 84 -15.27 0.70 -3.30
CA GLU A 84 -15.31 1.82 -2.35
C GLU A 84 -13.87 2.19 -2.02
N PHE A 85 -13.55 3.48 -2.06
CA PHE A 85 -12.24 3.99 -1.69
C PHE A 85 -12.41 5.37 -1.09
N GLN A 86 -12.03 5.50 0.18
CA GLN A 86 -12.15 6.72 0.96
C GLN A 86 -10.85 6.91 1.72
N MET A 87 -10.29 8.10 1.59
CA MET A 87 -9.08 8.47 2.30
C MET A 87 -9.18 9.93 2.75
N GLU A 88 -8.66 10.18 3.94
CA GLU A 88 -8.47 11.52 4.51
C GLU A 88 -7.03 11.59 5.04
N GLY A 89 -6.24 12.49 4.47
CA GLY A 89 -4.87 12.75 4.88
C GLY A 89 -4.80 13.58 6.15
N VAL A 90 -3.61 14.11 6.46
CA VAL A 90 -3.40 14.96 7.65
C VAL A 90 -4.17 16.29 7.56
N SER A 91 -4.35 16.81 6.35
CA SER A 91 -4.94 18.12 6.09
C SER A 91 -5.58 18.15 4.71
N ALA A 92 -6.63 18.96 4.53
CA ALA A 92 -7.30 19.15 3.23
C ALA A 92 -6.35 19.60 2.10
N GLU A 93 -5.31 20.37 2.45
CA GLU A 93 -4.29 20.85 1.51
C GLU A 93 -3.26 19.77 1.11
N ASN A 94 -3.09 18.75 1.94
CA ASN A 94 -2.15 17.65 1.72
C ASN A 94 -2.86 16.32 1.96
N ASN A 95 -3.79 15.99 1.06
CA ASN A 95 -4.64 14.82 1.15
C ASN A 95 -3.92 13.56 0.65
N GLU A 96 -2.77 13.26 1.26
CA GLU A 96 -1.96 12.09 0.94
C GLU A 96 -1.54 11.36 2.21
N ILE A 97 -1.32 10.06 2.10
CA ILE A 97 -0.86 9.22 3.20
C ILE A 97 0.31 8.38 2.71
N TYR A 98 1.45 8.47 3.39
CA TYR A 98 2.63 7.66 3.11
C TYR A 98 2.84 6.65 4.24
N LEU A 99 2.84 5.37 3.89
CA LEU A 99 2.99 4.26 4.83
C LEU A 99 4.18 3.40 4.40
N GLU A 100 5.09 3.10 5.31
CA GLU A 100 6.09 2.06 5.10
C GLU A 100 5.55 0.73 5.63
N LEU A 101 5.64 -0.32 4.81
CA LEU A 101 5.18 -1.66 5.18
C LEU A 101 6.02 -2.74 4.50
N ALA A 102 5.95 -3.96 5.03
CA ALA A 102 6.56 -5.13 4.40
C ALA A 102 5.57 -5.76 3.40
N PRO A 103 5.81 -5.70 2.07
CA PRO A 103 4.86 -6.20 1.09
C PRO A 103 4.66 -7.73 1.18
N GLU A 104 5.59 -8.48 1.79
CA GLU A 104 5.39 -9.90 2.08
C GLU A 104 4.20 -10.16 3.03
N ASN A 105 4.00 -9.30 4.04
CA ASN A 105 2.86 -9.42 4.96
C ASN A 105 1.54 -9.16 4.23
N LEU A 106 1.54 -8.19 3.31
CA LEU A 106 0.39 -7.90 2.45
C LEU A 106 0.12 -9.06 1.48
N SER A 107 1.16 -9.61 0.84
CA SER A 107 1.06 -10.80 -0.01
C SER A 107 0.44 -11.98 0.75
N ARG A 108 0.92 -12.25 1.97
CA ARG A 108 0.39 -13.33 2.81
C ARG A 108 -1.09 -13.11 3.17
N ALA A 109 -1.48 -11.88 3.47
CA ALA A 109 -2.87 -11.53 3.70
C ALA A 109 -3.72 -11.70 2.43
N PHE A 110 -3.24 -11.34 1.25
CA PHE A 110 -4.02 -11.46 0.01
C PHE A 110 -4.07 -12.89 -0.57
N LYS A 111 -3.22 -13.82 -0.10
CA LYS A 111 -3.32 -15.24 -0.46
C LYS A 111 -4.60 -15.88 0.09
N THR A 112 -5.00 -15.53 1.31
CA THR A 112 -6.26 -16.02 1.90
C THR A 112 -7.47 -15.36 1.25
N ALA A 113 -7.28 -14.21 0.58
CA ALA A 113 -8.34 -13.47 -0.09
C ALA A 113 -8.79 -14.05 -1.43
N GLN A 114 -8.04 -14.98 -2.04
CA GLN A 114 -8.32 -15.45 -3.43
C GLN A 114 -9.75 -15.97 -3.65
N ASN A 115 -10.38 -16.49 -2.60
CA ASN A 115 -11.75 -16.99 -2.63
C ASN A 115 -12.73 -16.10 -1.84
N ALA A 116 -12.32 -14.90 -1.42
CA ALA A 116 -13.17 -14.01 -0.65
C ALA A 116 -14.27 -13.39 -1.52
N LYS A 117 -15.47 -13.27 -0.95
CA LYS A 117 -16.59 -12.51 -1.52
C LYS A 117 -16.34 -11.01 -1.50
N THR A 118 -15.64 -10.53 -0.49
CA THR A 118 -15.35 -9.10 -0.31
C THR A 118 -14.10 -8.95 0.53
N VAL A 119 -13.26 -7.99 0.18
CA VAL A 119 -12.08 -7.59 0.93
C VAL A 119 -12.21 -6.13 1.31
N LYS A 120 -11.99 -5.80 2.57
CA LYS A 120 -11.99 -4.45 3.12
C LYS A 120 -10.61 -4.17 3.70
N ILE A 121 -9.98 -3.11 3.22
CA ILE A 121 -8.68 -2.64 3.70
C ILE A 121 -8.92 -1.36 4.50
N LYS A 122 -8.37 -1.26 5.70
CA LYS A 122 -8.54 -0.08 6.56
C LYS A 122 -7.26 0.24 7.29
N LEU A 123 -6.94 1.52 7.41
CA LEU A 123 -5.92 1.96 8.36
C LEU A 123 -6.56 2.00 9.77
N THR A 124 -5.95 1.30 10.72
CA THR A 124 -6.39 1.27 12.12
C THR A 124 -5.21 1.52 13.04
N ASN A 125 -5.49 2.03 14.24
CA ASN A 125 -4.50 2.14 15.30
C ASN A 125 -4.93 1.24 16.45
N LYS A 126 -4.19 0.14 16.66
CA LYS A 126 -4.43 -0.77 17.80
C LYS A 126 -3.36 -0.52 18.85
N GLN A 127 -2.39 -1.42 18.96
CA GLN A 127 -1.16 -1.19 19.74
C GLN A 127 -0.10 -0.43 18.92
N CYS A 128 -0.18 -0.54 17.60
CA CYS A 128 0.58 0.20 16.62
C CYS A 128 -0.32 0.49 15.39
N PRO A 129 0.09 1.40 14.51
CA PRO A 129 -0.55 1.58 13.21
C PRO A 129 -0.54 0.27 12.41
N CYS A 130 -1.72 -0.15 11.98
CA CYS A 130 -1.90 -1.35 11.20
C CYS A 130 -2.78 -1.09 9.98
N LEU A 131 -2.38 -1.65 8.84
CA LEU A 131 -3.27 -1.84 7.71
C LEU A 131 -4.04 -3.15 7.92
N THR A 132 -5.28 -3.02 8.36
CA THR A 132 -6.19 -4.14 8.61
C THR A 132 -6.87 -4.57 7.32
N VAL A 133 -6.61 -5.80 6.89
CA VAL A 133 -7.27 -6.45 5.75
C VAL A 133 -8.28 -7.45 6.27
N ALA A 134 -9.57 -7.12 6.16
CA ALA A 134 -10.68 -7.98 6.54
C ALA A 134 -11.35 -8.56 5.30
N MET A 135 -11.44 -9.88 5.22
CA MET A 135 -12.01 -10.59 4.09
C MET A 135 -13.17 -11.48 4.52
N GLU A 136 -14.23 -11.47 3.71
CA GLU A 136 -15.40 -12.31 3.91
C GLU A 136 -15.29 -13.54 3.00
N LEU A 137 -15.03 -14.70 3.59
CA LEU A 137 -14.90 -15.96 2.88
C LEU A 137 -16.26 -16.65 2.72
N PRO A 138 -16.51 -17.31 1.57
CA PRO A 138 -17.66 -18.17 1.39
C PRO A 138 -17.59 -19.34 2.37
N SER A 139 -18.72 -19.64 3.01
CA SER A 139 -18.87 -20.79 3.90
C SER A 139 -20.01 -21.67 3.41
N LEU A 140 -19.88 -22.97 3.63
CA LEU A 140 -20.94 -23.96 3.42
C LEU A 140 -22.02 -23.91 4.52
N SER A 141 -21.81 -23.11 5.56
CA SER A 141 -22.78 -22.83 6.63
C SER A 141 -23.51 -21.50 6.38
N THR A 142 -24.65 -21.29 7.04
CA THR A 142 -25.46 -20.06 6.96
C THR A 142 -24.75 -18.78 7.42
N SER A 143 -23.58 -18.90 8.08
CA SER A 143 -22.76 -17.75 8.50
C SER A 143 -21.52 -17.57 7.62
N SER A 144 -21.29 -16.35 7.13
CA SER A 144 -20.05 -15.94 6.46
C SER A 144 -18.86 -15.98 7.43
N ARG A 145 -17.70 -16.48 6.97
CA ARG A 145 -16.47 -16.47 7.78
C ARG A 145 -15.67 -15.21 7.49
N ILE A 146 -15.35 -14.43 8.51
CA ILE A 146 -14.52 -13.24 8.35
C ILE A 146 -13.11 -13.55 8.84
N VAL A 147 -12.13 -13.40 7.96
CA VAL A 147 -10.71 -13.49 8.30
C VAL A 147 -10.15 -12.07 8.31
N THR A 148 -9.39 -11.73 9.35
CA THR A 148 -8.80 -10.40 9.49
C THR A 148 -7.29 -10.53 9.70
N HIS A 149 -6.51 -9.81 8.90
CA HIS A 149 -5.07 -9.69 9.03
C HIS A 149 -4.70 -8.26 9.38
N ASP A 150 -3.98 -8.06 10.48
CA ASP A 150 -3.43 -6.76 10.84
C ASP A 150 -1.97 -6.70 10.40
N ILE A 151 -1.66 -5.83 9.44
CA ILE A 151 -0.30 -5.66 8.91
C ILE A 151 0.30 -4.42 9.56
N PRO A 152 1.39 -4.53 10.32
CA PRO A 152 2.03 -3.36 10.92
C PRO A 152 2.55 -2.43 9.82
N VAL A 153 2.29 -1.14 9.98
CA VAL A 153 2.77 -0.07 9.10
C VAL A 153 3.45 1.01 9.93
N VAL A 154 4.32 1.79 9.28
CA VAL A 154 4.90 3.00 9.86
C VAL A 154 4.39 4.19 9.07
N VAL A 155 3.89 5.22 9.75
CA VAL A 155 3.47 6.45 9.08
C VAL A 155 4.71 7.29 8.78
N ILE A 156 4.90 7.66 7.52
CA ILE A 156 6.03 8.50 7.11
C ILE A 156 5.70 9.98 7.38
N PRO A 157 6.50 10.69 8.18
CA PRO A 157 6.30 12.12 8.42
C PRO A 157 6.41 12.96 7.15
N ARG A 158 5.60 14.02 7.04
CA ARG A 158 5.57 14.95 5.89
C ARG A 158 6.94 15.50 5.49
N LYS A 159 7.84 15.69 6.47
CA LYS A 159 9.20 16.19 6.26
C LYS A 159 10.02 15.28 5.31
N LEU A 160 9.67 14.00 5.23
CA LEU A 160 10.35 13.00 4.41
C LEU A 160 9.64 12.70 3.08
N TRP A 161 8.47 13.29 2.82
CA TRP A 161 7.70 12.97 1.60
C TRP A 161 8.43 13.38 0.31
N ASN A 162 9.30 14.38 0.39
CA ASN A 162 10.11 14.82 -0.75
C ASN A 162 11.09 13.75 -1.25
N ASP A 163 11.49 12.80 -0.39
CA ASP A 163 12.41 11.73 -0.75
C ASP A 163 11.73 10.60 -1.55
N PHE A 164 10.39 10.61 -1.59
CA PHE A 164 9.56 9.60 -2.25
C PHE A 164 8.78 10.18 -3.43
N ARG A 165 9.33 11.22 -4.07
CA ARG A 165 8.78 11.76 -5.31
C ARG A 165 9.16 10.86 -6.49
N GLU A 166 8.30 10.89 -7.50
CA GLU A 166 8.55 10.17 -8.75
C GLU A 166 9.91 10.59 -9.33
N PRO A 167 10.76 9.63 -9.74
CA PRO A 167 12.03 9.97 -10.35
C PRO A 167 11.80 10.72 -11.66
N THR A 168 12.35 11.93 -11.78
CA THR A 168 12.38 12.65 -13.06
C THR A 168 13.18 11.85 -14.07
N VAL A 169 12.51 11.37 -15.12
CA VAL A 169 13.16 10.66 -16.22
C VAL A 169 14.15 11.61 -16.92
N PRO A 170 15.44 11.26 -17.00
CA PRO A 170 16.35 11.97 -17.88
C PRO A 170 15.90 11.71 -19.31
N ASN A 171 15.80 12.77 -20.13
CA ASN A 171 15.48 12.63 -21.54
C ASN A 171 16.64 11.89 -22.24
N PHE A 172 16.45 10.63 -22.59
CA PHE A 172 17.41 9.86 -23.39
C PHE A 172 16.91 9.83 -24.83
N ASP A 173 17.70 10.40 -25.76
CA ASP A 173 17.37 10.53 -27.19
C ASP A 173 17.21 9.18 -27.94
N THR A 174 17.47 8.06 -27.28
CA THR A 174 17.20 6.72 -27.78
C THR A 174 16.56 5.88 -26.69
N ALA A 175 15.25 6.07 -26.45
CA ALA A 175 14.49 5.15 -25.62
C ALA A 175 14.47 3.75 -26.29
N PRO A 176 15.13 2.71 -25.74
CA PRO A 176 14.96 1.36 -26.23
C PRO A 176 13.49 0.98 -25.97
N ARG A 177 12.81 0.41 -26.97
CA ARG A 177 11.42 -0.09 -26.91
C ARG A 177 11.10 -1.01 -25.72
N MET A 178 12.10 -1.39 -24.92
CA MET A 178 12.02 -2.26 -23.76
C MET A 178 11.39 -1.59 -22.53
N TRP A 179 11.29 -0.25 -22.46
CA TRP A 179 10.67 0.43 -21.30
C TRP A 179 9.13 0.44 -21.34
N ASN A 180 8.51 0.25 -22.50
CA ASN A 180 7.04 0.15 -22.62
C ASN A 180 6.46 -1.13 -21.99
N LEU A 181 7.30 -2.11 -21.65
CA LEU A 181 6.85 -3.32 -20.96
C LEU A 181 6.57 -3.10 -19.46
N CYS A 182 7.20 -2.10 -18.82
CA CYS A 182 6.89 -1.76 -17.43
C CYS A 182 5.59 -0.93 -17.28
N ALA A 183 5.19 -0.20 -18.32
CA ALA A 183 3.96 0.62 -18.29
C ALA A 183 2.71 -0.15 -18.78
N ALA A 184 2.87 -1.23 -19.56
CA ALA A 184 1.76 -1.89 -20.25
C ALA A 184 1.37 -3.26 -19.69
N SER A 185 1.82 -3.64 -18.49
CA SER A 185 1.49 -4.95 -17.92
C SER A 185 1.39 -4.94 -16.40
N LEU A 186 0.57 -4.03 -15.88
CA LEU A 186 -0.24 -4.23 -14.66
C LEU A 186 -1.61 -3.63 -14.93
#